data_AF-X1K3D7-F1
#
_entry.id   AF-X1K3D7-F1
#
_cell.length_a   1.000
_cell.length_b   1.000
_cell.length_c   1.000
_cell.angle_alpha   90.00
_cell.angle_beta   90.00
_cell.angle_gamma   90.00
#
_symmetry.space_group_name_H-M   'P 1'
#
loop_
_entity.id
_entity.type
_entity.pdbx_description
1 polymer ?
#
loop_
_entity_poly.entity_id
_entity_poly.type
_entity_poly.pdbx_seq_one_letter_code
_entity_poly.pdbx_strand_id
1 'polypeptide(L)'
;VWGAVAPSITIPSSKYINRICGTLREQNDATAKWARKFVPDFYGVDLDTFVLICDSSEYGLMNKEYFSKSVKKYGGEILAAYDVAVGQLDFTTELTKAK
;
A
#
# COMPACT_ATOMS: atom_id res chain seq x y z
N VAL A 1 -15.33 13.66 -6.49
CA VAL A 1 -15.46 12.36 -5.78
C VAL A 1 -14.59 12.36 -4.53
N TRP A 2 -15.05 11.76 -3.42
CA TRP A 2 -14.32 11.75 -2.14
C TRP A 2 -13.76 10.38 -1.73
N GLY A 3 -14.48 9.27 -1.99
CA GLY A 3 -14.02 7.92 -1.61
C GLY A 3 -13.24 7.17 -2.69
N ALA A 4 -13.22 7.65 -3.93
CA ALA A 4 -12.61 6.93 -5.04
C ALA A 4 -11.15 7.36 -5.24
N VAL A 5 -10.22 6.49 -4.85
CA VAL A 5 -8.79 6.80 -4.73
C VAL A 5 -7.91 6.14 -5.81
N ALA A 6 -8.48 5.28 -6.66
CA ALA A 6 -7.79 4.74 -7.83
C ALA A 6 -7.26 5.88 -8.73
N PRO A 7 -5.96 5.88 -9.13
CA PRO A 7 -5.40 6.93 -9.96
C PRO A 7 -6.14 7.11 -11.30
N SER A 8 -6.57 6.01 -11.93
CA SER A 8 -7.23 5.97 -13.24
C SER A 8 -8.48 6.84 -13.34
N ILE A 9 -9.15 7.13 -12.23
CA ILE A 9 -10.36 7.97 -12.19
C ILE A 9 -10.07 9.42 -12.60
N THR A 10 -8.84 9.89 -12.36
CA THR A 10 -8.42 11.28 -12.59
C THR A 10 -7.11 11.40 -13.36
N ILE A 11 -6.52 10.27 -13.78
CA ILE A 11 -5.24 10.23 -14.51
C ILE A 11 -5.40 9.29 -15.72
N PRO A 12 -5.33 9.82 -16.95
CA PRO A 12 -5.16 11.24 -17.29
C PRO A 12 -6.37 12.09 -16.86
N SER A 13 -6.13 13.40 -16.67
CA SER A 13 -7.12 14.34 -16.13
C SER A 13 -8.41 14.34 -16.94
N SER A 14 -9.54 14.13 -16.27
CA SER A 14 -10.87 14.29 -16.85
C SER A 14 -11.40 15.70 -16.55
N LYS A 15 -11.91 16.38 -17.59
CA LYS A 15 -12.51 17.71 -17.45
C LYS A 15 -13.78 17.76 -16.59
N TYR A 16 -14.36 16.59 -16.27
CA TYR A 16 -15.61 16.48 -15.52
C TYR A 16 -15.44 15.88 -14.12
N ILE A 17 -14.29 15.25 -13.86
CA ILE A 17 -14.09 14.48 -12.63
C ILE A 17 -12.94 15.10 -11.84
N ASN A 18 -13.30 15.75 -10.74
CA ASN A 18 -12.36 16.24 -9.75
C ASN A 18 -12.36 15.34 -8.51
N ARG A 19 -11.20 15.22 -7.88
CA ARG A 19 -11.02 14.49 -6.62
C ARG A 19 -10.31 15.40 -5.62
N ILE A 20 -10.73 15.31 -4.36
CA ILE A 20 -10.17 16.09 -3.26
C ILE A 20 -9.14 15.27 -2.46
N CYS A 21 -9.34 13.95 -2.35
CA CYS A 21 -8.38 13.04 -1.71
C CYS A 21 -7.18 12.72 -2.62
N GLY A 22 -6.06 12.28 -2.04
CA GLY A 22 -4.90 11.78 -2.78
C GLY A 22 -5.16 10.44 -3.45
N THR A 23 -4.38 10.05 -4.46
CA THR A 23 -4.51 8.71 -5.04
C THR A 23 -3.88 7.64 -4.15
N LEU A 24 -4.19 6.37 -4.39
CA LEU A 24 -3.45 5.23 -3.84
C LEU A 24 -1.95 5.29 -4.15
N ARG A 25 -1.54 5.86 -5.28
CA ARG A 25 -0.13 6.01 -5.65
C ARG A 25 0.59 6.96 -4.70
N GLU A 26 0.05 8.15 -4.45
CA GLU A 26 0.70 9.10 -3.53
C GLU A 26 0.61 8.65 -2.08
N GLN A 27 -0.51 8.05 -1.67
CA GLN A 27 -0.68 7.53 -0.31
C GLN A 27 0.35 6.44 -0.02
N ASN A 28 0.50 5.44 -0.90
CA ASN A 28 1.45 4.35 -0.69
C ASN A 28 2.92 4.81 -0.82
N ASP A 29 3.23 5.78 -1.68
CA ASP A 29 4.58 6.37 -1.73
C ASP A 29 4.92 7.10 -0.42
N ALA A 30 3.97 7.88 0.12
CA ALA A 30 4.15 8.56 1.39
C ALA A 30 4.33 7.58 2.55
N THR A 31 3.52 6.52 2.61
CA THR A 31 3.63 5.47 3.65
C THR A 31 4.97 4.73 3.56
N ALA A 32 5.38 4.32 2.36
CA ALA A 32 6.65 3.63 2.17
C ALA A 32 7.85 4.54 2.52
N LYS A 33 7.79 5.82 2.13
CA LYS A 33 8.81 6.81 2.51
C LYS A 33 8.86 7.02 4.01
N TRP A 34 7.71 7.11 4.66
CA TRP A 34 7.61 7.21 6.12
C TRP A 34 8.28 6.02 6.80
N ALA A 35 7.93 4.79 6.42
CA ALA A 35 8.51 3.59 7.00
C ALA A 35 10.02 3.44 6.71
N ARG A 36 10.46 3.72 5.48
CA ARG A 36 11.85 3.47 5.03
C ARG A 36 12.84 4.58 5.34
N LYS A 37 12.37 5.80 5.57
CA LYS A 37 13.26 6.96 5.80
C LYS A 37 13.00 7.60 7.15
N PHE A 38 11.76 8.03 7.36
CA PHE A 38 11.43 8.79 8.57
C PHE A 38 11.51 7.93 9.84
N VAL A 39 11.03 6.69 9.82
CA VAL A 39 11.11 5.84 11.01
C VAL A 39 12.57 5.55 11.44
N PRO A 40 13.47 5.14 10.53
CA PRO A 40 14.90 5.03 10.83
C PRO A 40 15.52 6.32 11.37
N ASP A 41 15.29 7.45 10.68
CA ASP A 41 15.91 8.73 11.03
C ASP A 41 15.48 9.25 12.42
N PHE A 42 14.22 9.04 12.81
CA PHE A 42 13.66 9.60 14.05
C PHE A 42 13.68 8.63 15.23
N TYR A 43 13.50 7.33 14.98
CA TYR A 43 13.36 6.33 16.03
C TYR A 43 14.55 5.37 16.12
N GLY A 44 15.49 5.40 15.16
CA GLY A 44 16.64 4.49 15.13
C GLY A 44 16.26 3.04 14.89
N VAL A 45 15.11 2.78 14.25
CA VAL A 45 14.60 1.45 13.94
C VAL A 45 14.50 1.29 12.43
N ASP A 46 15.23 0.31 11.90
CA ASP A 46 15.21 -0.02 10.48
C ASP A 46 14.02 -0.91 10.14
N LEU A 47 13.15 -0.43 9.24
CA LEU A 47 12.03 -1.18 8.70
C LEU A 47 12.34 -1.62 7.26
N ASP A 48 13.19 -2.63 7.09
CA ASP A 48 13.71 -3.03 5.77
C ASP A 48 12.79 -3.98 5.01
N THR A 49 12.11 -4.86 5.73
CA THR A 49 11.31 -5.95 5.15
C THR A 49 9.85 -5.84 5.54
N PHE A 50 8.95 -6.16 4.62
CA PHE A 50 7.51 -6.09 4.82
C PHE A 50 6.82 -7.37 4.36
N VAL A 51 5.77 -7.74 5.08
CA VAL A 51 4.77 -8.72 4.63
C VAL A 51 3.46 -7.97 4.42
N LEU A 52 2.81 -8.20 3.29
CA LEU A 52 1.55 -7.55 2.94
C LEU A 52 0.39 -8.53 3.09
N ILE A 53 -0.69 -8.08 3.70
CA ILE A 53 -1.98 -8.76 3.71
C ILE A 53 -2.99 -7.76 3.16
N CYS A 54 -3.63 -8.10 2.04
CA CYS A 54 -4.56 -7.22 1.35
C CYS A 54 -5.82 -8.02 0.99
N ASP A 55 -6.97 -7.38 1.04
CA ASP A 55 -8.17 -8.01 0.51
C ASP A 55 -8.10 -8.11 -1.02
N SER A 56 -8.79 -9.10 -1.59
CA SER A 56 -8.73 -9.42 -3.01
C SER A 56 -9.57 -8.49 -3.90
N SER A 57 -10.14 -7.41 -3.36
CA SER A 57 -10.79 -6.38 -4.19
C SER A 57 -9.76 -5.62 -5.03
N GLU A 58 -10.24 -4.91 -6.06
CA GLU A 58 -9.40 -4.01 -6.85
C GLU A 58 -8.67 -2.97 -5.95
N TYR A 59 -9.33 -2.49 -4.89
CA TYR A 59 -8.73 -1.57 -3.94
C TYR A 59 -7.51 -2.19 -3.22
N GLY A 60 -7.66 -3.40 -2.68
CA GLY A 60 -6.58 -4.09 -1.98
C GLY A 60 -5.42 -4.45 -2.92
N LEU A 61 -5.73 -4.94 -4.12
CA LEU A 61 -4.74 -5.28 -5.15
C LEU A 61 -3.93 -4.06 -5.60
N MET A 62 -4.57 -2.91 -5.82
CA MET A 62 -3.88 -1.67 -6.18
C MET A 62 -2.99 -1.14 -5.05
N ASN A 63 -3.45 -1.25 -3.79
CA ASN A 63 -2.61 -0.90 -2.63
C ASN A 63 -1.36 -1.77 -2.56
N LYS A 64 -1.53 -3.10 -2.67
CA LYS A 64 -0.42 -4.06 -2.73
C LYS A 64 0.59 -3.67 -3.80
N GLU A 65 0.13 -3.36 -5.02
CA GLU A 65 0.99 -2.99 -6.13
C GLU A 65 1.76 -1.69 -5.88
N TYR A 66 1.06 -0.60 -5.53
CA TYR A 66 1.71 0.71 -5.35
C TYR A 66 2.63 0.74 -4.14
N PHE A 67 2.27 0.07 -3.05
CA PHE A 67 3.13 -0.05 -1.88
C PHE A 67 4.39 -0.86 -2.20
N SER A 68 4.24 -2.02 -2.85
CA SER A 68 5.39 -2.85 -3.25
C SER A 68 6.38 -2.07 -4.13
N LYS A 69 5.87 -1.30 -5.11
CA LYS A 69 6.71 -0.43 -5.95
C LYS A 69 7.41 0.66 -5.13
N SER A 70 6.71 1.27 -4.17
CA SER A 70 7.24 2.36 -3.35
C SER A 70 8.28 1.87 -2.33
N VAL A 71 8.04 0.72 -1.69
CA VAL A 71 9.01 0.09 -0.78
C VAL A 71 10.31 -0.22 -1.52
N LYS A 72 10.22 -0.84 -2.71
CA LYS A 72 11.41 -1.09 -3.55
C LYS A 72 12.13 0.19 -3.95
N LYS A 73 11.39 1.25 -4.33
CA LYS A 73 11.95 2.57 -4.63
C LYS A 73 12.74 3.16 -3.45
N TYR A 74 12.36 2.85 -2.22
CA TYR A 74 13.04 3.28 -1.00
C TYR A 74 13.92 2.19 -0.37
N GLY A 75 14.36 1.21 -1.16
CA GLY A 75 15.35 0.21 -0.74
C GLY A 75 14.86 -0.77 0.35
N GLY A 76 13.56 -1.02 0.42
CA GLY A 76 13.01 -2.12 1.22
C GLY A 76 12.61 -3.31 0.36
N GLU A 77 12.22 -4.40 1.03
CA GLU A 77 11.85 -5.67 0.43
C GLU A 77 10.46 -6.13 0.87
N ILE A 78 9.70 -6.74 -0.05
CA ILE A 78 8.45 -7.43 0.27
C ILE A 78 8.76 -8.93 0.33
N LEU A 79 8.71 -9.51 1.54
CA LEU A 79 9.00 -10.94 1.75
C LEU A 79 7.85 -11.83 1.30
N ALA A 80 6.62 -11.38 1.52
CA ALA A 80 5.42 -12.07 1.11
C ALA A 80 4.26 -11.09 0.92
N ALA A 81 3.30 -11.47 0.08
CA ALA A 81 2.05 -10.76 -0.08
C ALA A 81 0.90 -11.77 -0.20
N TYR A 82 -0.11 -11.61 0.64
CA TYR A 82 -1.27 -12.49 0.72
C TYR A 82 -2.54 -11.73 0.31
N ASP A 83 -3.26 -12.29 -0.66
CA ASP A 83 -4.58 -11.81 -1.06
C ASP A 83 -5.62 -12.63 -0.31
N VAL A 84 -6.40 -11.97 0.55
CA VAL A 84 -7.44 -12.61 1.36
C VAL A 84 -8.83 -12.30 0.82
N ALA A 85 -9.82 -13.11 1.20
CA ALA A 85 -11.20 -12.81 0.82
C ALA A 85 -11.68 -11.49 1.44
N VAL A 86 -12.47 -10.72 0.69
CA VAL A 86 -13.13 -9.53 1.21
C VAL A 86 -14.02 -9.91 2.40
N GLY A 87 -13.80 -9.28 3.55
CA GLY A 87 -14.54 -9.58 4.79
C GLY A 87 -14.00 -10.77 5.58
N GLN A 88 -12.85 -11.34 5.21
CA GLN A 88 -12.16 -12.34 6.02
C GLN A 88 -11.80 -11.77 7.40
N LEU A 89 -12.10 -12.52 8.46
CA LEU A 89 -11.86 -12.12 9.85
C LEU A 89 -10.74 -12.96 10.51
N ASP A 90 -10.52 -14.18 10.04
CA ASP A 90 -9.44 -15.05 10.52
C ASP A 90 -8.24 -14.97 9.59
N PHE A 91 -7.08 -14.61 10.16
CA PHE A 91 -5.80 -14.44 9.45
C PHE A 91 -4.72 -15.39 9.97
N THR A 92 -5.10 -16.42 10.73
CA THR A 92 -4.16 -17.32 11.40
C THR A 92 -3.21 -17.99 10.40
N THR A 93 -3.70 -18.34 9.21
CA THR A 93 -2.90 -18.99 8.17
C THR A 93 -1.82 -18.05 7.61
N GLU A 94 -2.20 -16.83 7.25
CA GLU A 94 -1.33 -15.81 6.67
C GLU A 94 -0.29 -15.35 7.70
N LEU A 95 -0.72 -15.09 8.93
CA LEU A 95 0.15 -14.68 10.02
C LEU A 95 1.13 -15.79 10.44
N THR A 96 0.76 -17.06 10.31
CA THR A 96 1.67 -18.18 10.57
C THR A 96 2.78 -18.26 9.52
N LYS A 97 2.47 -17.95 8.25
CA LYS A 97 3.47 -17.92 7.16
C LYS A 97 4.31 -16.64 7.15
N ALA A 98 3.87 -15.59 7.84
CA ALA A 98 4.55 -14.31 7.93
C ALA A 98 5.58 -14.20 9.07
N LYS A 99 5.56 -15.16 10.00
CA LYS A 99 6.57 -15.31 11.08
C LYS A 99 7.89 -15.80 10.53
#